data_AF-A0A6J6M137-F1
#
_entry.id   AF-A0A6J6M137-F1
#
_cell.length_a   1.000
_cell.length_b   1.000
_cell.length_c   1.000
_cell.angle_alpha   90.00
_cell.angle_beta   90.00
_cell.angle_gamma   90.00
#
_symmetry.space_group_name_H-M   'P 1'
#
loop_
_entity.id
_entity.type
_entity.pdbx_description
1 polymer ?
#
loop_
_entity_poly.entity_id
_entity_poly.type
_entity_poly.pdbx_seq_one_letter_code
_entity_poly.pdbx_strand_id
1 'polypeptide(L)'
;MHDLQRRLSAAGFLAPGSAEDSNFCARTHTAVLTFQDSYGLAATGECDEQTWSALIESSWSFGDRLLFLRTPNIRGDDVAELQTQLNRLGFDCGRVDGIFGQNAVDAVSEFQRNMGLAATGICSPEFIEFLKQMGSQSGAGPGVATVRESIELGDTDARDDARLVVGYFTGGASLAHAVVRRAKQSHPLTTAVDSDASEQARASNSFSADAYIGCEVSSDNGCIIYFYEVPTFVSVGGRNLALRIAAAISSRVPELSVRTLGIRHPVLRETRMPAVLCSMGPVDMVSLTTSSLSLAITDAFDAWREDPLREI
;
A
#
# COMPACT_ATOMS: atom_id res chain seq x y z
N MET A 1 -6.12 23.23 14.40
CA MET A 1 -5.68 22.79 15.75
C MET A 1 -6.71 21.93 16.46
N HIS A 2 -7.86 22.45 16.90
CA HIS A 2 -8.90 21.58 17.51
C HIS A 2 -9.39 20.44 16.59
N ASP A 3 -9.51 20.70 15.29
CA ASP A 3 -9.95 19.68 14.33
C ASP A 3 -8.92 18.55 14.14
N LEU A 4 -7.62 18.88 14.20
CA LEU A 4 -6.52 17.90 14.16
C LEU A 4 -6.59 16.95 15.36
N GLN A 5 -6.66 17.50 16.58
CA GLN A 5 -6.74 16.70 17.80
C GLN A 5 -8.02 15.85 17.85
N ARG A 6 -9.15 16.39 17.40
CA ARG A 6 -10.42 15.65 17.31
C ARG A 6 -10.29 14.45 16.38
N ARG A 7 -9.73 14.63 15.19
CA ARG A 7 -9.54 13.55 14.21
C ARG A 7 -8.50 12.53 14.65
N LEU A 8 -7.38 12.97 15.25
CA LEU A 8 -6.41 12.06 15.88
C LEU A 8 -7.06 11.22 16.99
N SER A 9 -7.98 11.81 17.75
CA SER A 9 -8.73 11.10 18.78
C SER A 9 -9.73 10.11 18.18
N ALA A 10 -10.45 10.49 17.12
CA ALA A 10 -11.34 9.60 16.37
C ALA A 10 -10.58 8.42 15.73
N ALA A 11 -9.36 8.66 15.25
CA ALA A 11 -8.47 7.63 14.71
C ALA A 11 -7.75 6.81 15.80
N GLY A 12 -7.96 7.10 17.09
CA GLY A 12 -7.43 6.32 18.21
C GLY A 12 -6.00 6.68 18.65
N PHE A 13 -5.36 7.69 18.05
CA PHE A 13 -3.99 8.11 18.38
C PHE A 13 -3.92 9.11 19.55
N LEU A 14 -5.07 9.63 19.99
CA LEU A 14 -5.17 10.58 21.09
C LEU A 14 -6.33 10.23 22.03
N ALA A 15 -6.09 10.23 23.34
CA ALA A 15 -7.11 9.90 24.33
C ALA A 15 -8.32 10.87 24.27
N PRO A 16 -9.56 10.38 24.40
CA PRO A 16 -10.75 11.24 24.40
C PRO A 16 -10.64 12.32 25.48
N GLY A 17 -10.95 13.57 25.13
CA GLY A 17 -10.89 14.70 26.08
C GLY A 17 -9.48 15.22 26.35
N SER A 18 -8.42 14.67 25.76
CA SER A 18 -7.07 15.23 25.87
C SER A 18 -6.76 16.35 24.86
N ALA A 19 -7.78 16.77 24.10
CA ALA A 19 -7.81 18.04 23.38
C ALA A 19 -8.04 19.20 24.37
N GLU A 20 -7.18 19.28 25.38
CA GLU A 20 -7.10 20.44 26.25
C GLU A 20 -6.07 21.39 25.64
N ASP A 21 -6.54 22.60 25.35
CA ASP A 21 -5.85 23.72 24.75
C ASP A 21 -5.65 23.62 23.22
N SER A 22 -6.05 24.68 22.52
CA SER A 22 -5.85 24.92 21.08
C SER A 22 -4.36 24.96 20.64
N ASN A 23 -3.45 24.42 21.44
CA ASN A 23 -2.01 24.52 21.29
C ASN A 23 -1.42 23.18 20.81
N PHE A 24 -0.43 23.25 19.91
CA PHE A 24 0.28 22.08 19.43
C PHE A 24 1.29 21.63 20.51
N CYS A 25 0.86 20.75 21.41
CA CYS A 25 1.69 20.28 22.53
C CYS A 25 2.52 19.05 22.14
N ALA A 26 3.50 18.69 22.98
CA ALA A 26 4.34 17.51 22.77
C ALA A 26 3.52 16.21 22.58
N ARG A 27 2.36 16.08 23.24
CA ARG A 27 1.46 14.93 23.06
C ARG A 27 0.81 14.90 21.67
N THR A 28 0.40 16.06 21.14
CA THR A 28 -0.15 16.17 19.79
C THR A 28 0.93 15.83 18.76
N HIS A 29 2.16 16.33 18.96
CA HIS A 29 3.31 15.98 18.13
C HIS A 29 3.59 14.48 18.11
N THR A 30 3.65 13.83 19.28
CA THR A 30 3.83 12.37 19.36
C THR A 30 2.67 11.62 18.71
N ALA A 31 1.43 12.08 18.86
CA ALA A 31 0.29 11.44 18.20
C ALA A 31 0.36 11.57 16.66
N VAL A 32 0.81 12.72 16.14
CA VAL A 32 1.05 12.90 14.69
C VAL A 32 2.16 11.97 14.21
N LEU A 33 3.27 11.84 14.95
CA LEU A 33 4.35 10.91 14.61
C LEU A 33 3.86 9.47 14.54
N THR A 34 3.13 9.00 15.56
CA THR A 34 2.58 7.63 15.57
C THR A 34 1.57 7.42 14.45
N PHE A 35 0.74 8.44 14.15
CA PHE A 35 -0.19 8.39 13.03
C PHE A 35 0.55 8.27 11.70
N GLN A 36 1.54 9.13 11.45
CA GLN A 36 2.36 9.11 10.25
C GLN A 36 3.03 7.76 10.07
N ASP A 37 3.67 7.22 11.11
CA ASP A 37 4.30 5.90 11.10
C ASP A 37 3.31 4.79 10.74
N SER A 38 2.14 4.75 11.38
CA SER A 38 1.12 3.73 11.11
C SER A 38 0.48 3.82 9.72
N TYR A 39 0.45 5.02 9.11
CA TYR A 39 -0.07 5.23 7.76
C TYR A 39 1.04 5.17 6.69
N GLY A 40 2.28 4.88 7.08
CA GLY A 40 3.41 4.81 6.14
C GLY A 40 3.74 6.17 5.51
N LEU A 41 3.60 7.26 6.26
CA LEU A 41 3.96 8.62 5.87
C LEU A 41 5.32 8.99 6.48
N ALA A 42 5.94 10.05 5.95
CA ALA A 42 7.14 10.61 6.57
C ALA A 42 6.84 11.06 8.00
N ALA A 43 7.51 10.46 8.99
CA ALA A 43 7.34 10.75 10.42
C ALA A 43 8.02 12.07 10.83
N THR A 44 7.59 13.19 10.23
CA THR A 44 8.12 14.53 10.50
C THR A 44 7.56 15.12 11.78
N GLY A 45 6.42 14.62 12.26
CA GLY A 45 5.64 15.20 13.35
C GLY A 45 4.88 16.46 12.94
N GLU A 46 5.00 16.89 11.68
CA GLU A 46 4.30 18.04 11.13
C GLU A 46 3.04 17.59 10.39
N CYS A 47 1.93 18.31 10.59
CA CYS A 47 0.68 18.01 9.88
C CYS A 47 0.66 18.71 8.51
N ASP A 48 1.40 18.16 7.56
CA ASP A 48 1.38 18.59 6.16
C ASP A 48 0.09 18.16 5.42
N GLU A 49 -0.01 18.48 4.13
CA GLU A 49 -1.19 18.17 3.30
C GLU A 49 -1.46 16.66 3.19
N GLN A 50 -0.40 15.84 3.12
CA GLN A 50 -0.51 14.38 3.03
C GLN A 50 -1.02 13.79 4.35
N THR A 51 -0.43 14.22 5.46
CA THR A 51 -0.84 13.84 6.82
C THR A 51 -2.28 14.25 7.07
N TRP A 52 -2.66 15.47 6.69
CA TRP A 52 -4.02 15.97 6.84
C TRP A 52 -5.02 15.18 5.99
N SER A 53 -4.68 14.84 4.75
CA SER A 53 -5.53 14.05 3.87
C SER A 53 -5.75 12.64 4.42
N ALA A 54 -4.68 11.96 4.85
CA ALA A 54 -4.77 10.65 5.50
C ALA A 54 -5.62 10.69 6.78
N LEU A 55 -5.50 11.76 7.56
CA LEU A 55 -6.27 11.96 8.78
C LEU A 55 -7.77 12.20 8.52
N ILE A 56 -8.10 12.87 7.41
CA ILE A 56 -9.50 12.97 6.95
C ILE A 56 -9.99 11.60 6.52
N GLU A 57 -9.21 10.84 5.75
CA GLU A 57 -9.56 9.51 5.26
C GLU A 57 -9.83 8.51 6.40
N SER A 58 -9.06 8.59 7.49
CA SER A 58 -9.22 7.73 8.67
C SER A 58 -10.39 8.11 9.58
N SER A 59 -10.92 9.31 9.44
CA SER A 59 -11.98 9.82 10.31
C SER A 59 -13.39 9.39 9.92
N TRP A 60 -13.57 8.77 8.75
CA TRP A 60 -14.87 8.34 8.26
C TRP A 60 -15.21 6.94 8.78
N SER A 61 -16.35 6.80 9.45
CA SER A 61 -16.87 5.50 9.86
C SER A 61 -17.76 4.91 8.76
N PHE A 62 -17.82 3.58 8.74
CA PHE A 62 -18.57 2.84 7.73
C PHE A 62 -20.08 3.07 7.89
N GLY A 63 -20.66 3.87 6.98
CA GLY A 63 -22.07 4.28 6.99
C GLY A 63 -22.29 5.79 7.10
N ASP A 64 -21.24 6.58 7.35
CA ASP A 64 -21.36 8.03 7.64
C ASP A 64 -21.76 8.88 6.42
N ARG A 65 -21.52 8.39 5.20
CA ARG A 65 -21.69 9.15 3.96
C ARG A 65 -22.08 8.29 2.78
N LEU A 66 -22.64 8.94 1.76
CA LEU A 66 -22.88 8.33 0.46
C LEU A 66 -21.55 8.05 -0.25
N LEU A 67 -21.34 6.81 -0.69
CA LEU A 67 -20.21 6.43 -1.54
C LEU A 67 -20.69 6.26 -2.98
N PHE A 68 -20.07 6.99 -3.90
CA PHE A 68 -20.39 6.99 -5.32
C PHE A 68 -19.16 7.40 -6.13
N LEU A 69 -19.14 7.02 -7.41
CA LEU A 69 -18.06 7.39 -8.31
C LEU A 69 -18.05 8.90 -8.56
N ARG A 70 -16.93 9.55 -8.28
CA ARG A 70 -16.72 10.98 -8.53
C ARG A 70 -15.25 11.27 -8.80
N THR A 71 -14.93 12.48 -9.24
CA THR A 71 -13.54 12.91 -9.45
C THR A 71 -13.20 14.09 -8.53
N PRO A 72 -12.14 14.02 -7.70
CA PRO A 72 -11.33 12.84 -7.41
C PRO A 72 -12.15 11.77 -6.67
N ASN A 73 -11.76 10.49 -6.82
CA ASN A 73 -12.43 9.35 -6.19
C ASN A 73 -12.57 9.55 -4.68
N ILE A 74 -13.66 9.03 -4.11
CA ILE A 74 -13.82 9.02 -2.65
C ILE A 74 -12.77 8.07 -2.07
N ARG A 75 -12.10 8.51 -1.01
CA ARG A 75 -11.08 7.74 -0.30
C ARG A 75 -11.39 7.72 1.20
N GLY A 76 -11.04 6.63 1.88
CA GLY A 76 -11.22 6.52 3.32
C GLY A 76 -11.21 5.09 3.84
N ASP A 77 -11.13 4.96 5.16
CA ASP A 77 -11.25 3.67 5.85
C ASP A 77 -12.65 3.05 5.68
N ASP A 78 -13.69 3.88 5.57
CA ASP A 78 -15.04 3.46 5.23
C ASP A 78 -15.13 2.77 3.85
N VAL A 79 -14.33 3.22 2.89
CA VAL A 79 -14.22 2.58 1.57
C VAL A 79 -13.44 1.27 1.66
N ALA A 80 -12.38 1.22 2.46
CA ALA A 80 -11.61 -0.02 2.67
C ALA A 80 -12.47 -1.09 3.37
N GLU A 81 -13.33 -0.69 4.31
CA GLU A 81 -14.29 -1.57 4.95
C GLU A 81 -15.33 -2.08 3.94
N LEU A 82 -15.90 -1.20 3.11
CA LEU A 82 -16.81 -1.61 2.01
C LEU A 82 -16.16 -2.68 1.11
N GLN A 83 -14.95 -2.41 0.64
CA GLN A 83 -14.19 -3.30 -0.23
C GLN A 83 -13.91 -4.64 0.44
N THR A 84 -13.56 -4.62 1.73
CA THR A 84 -13.36 -5.84 2.53
C THR A 84 -14.62 -6.69 2.56
N GLN A 85 -15.78 -6.09 2.87
CA GLN A 85 -17.04 -6.80 2.98
C GLN A 85 -17.47 -7.40 1.62
N LEU A 86 -17.39 -6.61 0.55
CA LEU A 86 -17.71 -7.07 -0.80
C LEU A 86 -16.79 -8.22 -1.24
N ASN A 87 -15.48 -8.08 -1.04
CA ASN A 87 -14.52 -9.12 -1.40
C ASN A 87 -14.74 -10.42 -0.61
N ARG A 88 -15.14 -10.34 0.67
CA ARG A 88 -15.49 -11.51 1.48
C ARG A 88 -16.78 -12.19 1.02
N LEU A 89 -17.74 -11.40 0.54
CA LEU A 89 -18.99 -11.88 -0.05
C LEU A 89 -18.82 -12.43 -1.48
N GLY A 90 -17.61 -12.34 -2.05
CA GLY A 90 -17.29 -12.84 -3.40
C GLY A 90 -17.47 -11.81 -4.51
N PHE A 91 -17.76 -10.55 -4.18
CA PHE A 91 -17.90 -9.46 -5.15
C PHE A 91 -16.57 -8.73 -5.27
N ASP A 92 -15.91 -8.89 -6.40
CA ASP A 92 -14.53 -8.45 -6.57
C ASP A 92 -14.43 -6.94 -6.82
N CYS A 93 -13.98 -6.20 -5.80
CA CYS A 93 -13.77 -4.77 -5.88
C CYS A 93 -12.32 -4.37 -6.15
N GLY A 94 -11.42 -5.31 -6.44
CA GLY A 94 -9.98 -5.03 -6.47
C GLY A 94 -9.29 -5.29 -5.13
N ARG A 95 -8.03 -4.85 -5.04
CA ARG A 95 -7.30 -4.77 -3.77
C ARG A 95 -8.10 -3.89 -2.80
N VAL A 96 -7.98 -4.15 -1.49
CA VAL A 96 -8.59 -3.30 -0.46
C VAL A 96 -7.76 -2.03 -0.30
N ASP A 97 -7.83 -1.14 -1.27
CA ASP A 97 -7.05 0.10 -1.36
C ASP A 97 -7.76 1.30 -0.72
N GLY A 98 -9.00 1.17 -0.25
CA GLY A 98 -9.78 2.27 0.30
C GLY A 98 -10.05 3.41 -0.70
N ILE A 99 -10.08 3.12 -2.00
CA ILE A 99 -10.37 4.07 -3.08
C ILE A 99 -11.63 3.61 -3.82
N PHE A 100 -12.65 4.46 -3.84
CA PHE A 100 -13.93 4.16 -4.50
C PHE A 100 -13.81 4.43 -6.00
N GLY A 101 -13.13 3.51 -6.69
CA GLY A 101 -12.95 3.51 -8.14
C GLY A 101 -13.96 2.62 -8.88
N GLN A 102 -13.72 2.41 -10.17
CA GLN A 102 -14.61 1.64 -11.05
C GLN A 102 -14.85 0.21 -10.54
N ASN A 103 -13.81 -0.50 -10.08
CA ASN A 103 -13.97 -1.87 -9.55
C ASN A 103 -14.91 -1.92 -8.34
N ALA A 104 -14.89 -0.90 -7.47
CA ALA A 104 -15.81 -0.83 -6.34
C ALA A 104 -17.25 -0.58 -6.81
N VAL A 105 -17.45 0.29 -7.81
CA VAL A 105 -18.76 0.53 -8.43
C VAL A 105 -19.32 -0.74 -9.04
N ASP A 106 -18.48 -1.49 -9.77
CA ASP A 106 -18.88 -2.72 -10.44
C ASP A 106 -19.28 -3.79 -9.41
N ALA A 107 -18.46 -3.99 -8.36
CA ALA A 107 -18.77 -4.91 -7.26
C ALA A 107 -20.05 -4.54 -6.50
N VAL A 108 -20.25 -3.25 -6.20
CA VAL A 108 -21.50 -2.75 -5.56
C VAL A 108 -22.70 -3.01 -6.47
N SER A 109 -22.57 -2.71 -7.76
CA SER A 109 -23.65 -2.90 -8.74
C SER A 109 -24.01 -4.38 -8.91
N GLU A 110 -23.01 -5.26 -8.89
CA GLU A 110 -23.20 -6.71 -8.93
C GLU A 110 -23.90 -7.22 -7.66
N PHE A 111 -23.42 -6.80 -6.49
CA PHE A 111 -24.07 -7.13 -5.21
C PHE A 111 -25.52 -6.66 -5.18
N GLN A 112 -25.78 -5.41 -5.55
CA GLN A 112 -27.14 -4.85 -5.61
C GLN A 112 -28.04 -5.69 -6.52
N ARG A 113 -27.56 -6.06 -7.70
CA ARG A 113 -28.30 -6.90 -8.65
C ARG A 113 -28.61 -8.28 -8.07
N ASN A 114 -27.64 -8.92 -7.42
CA ASN A 114 -27.80 -10.25 -6.82
C ASN A 114 -28.76 -10.23 -5.64
N MET A 115 -28.91 -9.09 -4.97
CA MET A 115 -29.86 -8.89 -3.87
C MET A 115 -31.24 -8.40 -4.33
N GLY A 116 -31.49 -8.30 -5.63
CA GLY A 116 -32.75 -7.81 -6.19
C GLY A 116 -32.97 -6.29 -6.05
N LEU A 117 -31.90 -5.54 -5.76
CA LEU A 117 -31.90 -4.08 -5.69
C LEU A 117 -31.59 -3.46 -7.07
N ALA A 118 -31.87 -2.18 -7.23
CA ALA A 118 -31.42 -1.43 -8.39
C ALA A 118 -29.88 -1.31 -8.37
N ALA A 119 -29.23 -1.79 -9.43
CA ALA A 119 -27.77 -1.75 -9.60
C ALA A 119 -27.29 -0.33 -9.96
N THR A 120 -27.30 0.55 -8.96
CA THR A 120 -26.91 1.96 -9.08
C THR A 120 -25.42 2.17 -8.91
N GLY A 121 -24.72 1.24 -8.24
CA GLY A 121 -23.31 1.39 -7.87
C GLY A 121 -23.08 2.43 -6.77
N ILE A 122 -24.15 2.91 -6.13
CA ILE A 122 -24.11 3.90 -5.04
C ILE A 122 -24.32 3.17 -3.71
N CYS A 123 -23.48 3.46 -2.71
CA CYS A 123 -23.65 2.96 -1.36
C CYS A 123 -24.32 4.03 -0.50
N SER A 124 -25.59 3.81 -0.14
CA SER A 124 -26.27 4.61 0.88
C SER A 124 -26.01 4.06 2.30
N PRO A 125 -26.25 4.84 3.37
CA PRO A 125 -26.19 4.31 4.72
C PRO A 125 -27.08 3.07 4.93
N GLU A 126 -28.26 3.03 4.33
CA GLU A 126 -29.17 1.88 4.40
C GLU A 126 -28.59 0.65 3.69
N PHE A 127 -27.95 0.86 2.53
CA PHE A 127 -27.21 -0.20 1.83
C PHE A 127 -26.06 -0.74 2.67
N ILE A 128 -25.32 0.13 3.34
CA ILE A 128 -24.20 -0.25 4.21
C ILE A 128 -24.69 -1.08 5.40
N GLU A 129 -25.79 -0.68 6.04
CA GLU A 129 -26.38 -1.48 7.12
C GLU A 129 -26.84 -2.85 6.63
N PHE A 130 -27.44 -2.93 5.44
CA PHE A 130 -27.80 -4.20 4.82
C PHE A 130 -26.56 -5.06 4.53
N LEU A 131 -25.49 -4.46 4.01
CA LEU A 131 -24.23 -5.15 3.73
C LEU A 131 -23.58 -5.69 5.01
N LYS A 132 -23.59 -4.93 6.11
CA LYS A 132 -23.08 -5.38 7.42
C LYS A 132 -23.81 -6.64 7.91
N GLN A 133 -25.14 -6.67 7.75
CA GLN A 133 -25.95 -7.83 8.14
C GLN A 133 -25.55 -9.08 7.33
N MET A 134 -25.34 -8.93 6.02
CA MET A 134 -24.92 -10.03 5.15
C MET A 134 -23.47 -10.48 5.39
N GLY A 135 -22.55 -9.53 5.62
CA GLY A 135 -21.15 -9.80 5.92
C GLY A 135 -20.95 -10.62 7.19
N SER A 136 -21.81 -10.42 8.20
CA SER A 136 -21.80 -11.21 9.44
C SER A 136 -22.07 -12.70 9.25
N GLN A 137 -22.66 -13.08 8.11
CA GLN A 137 -23.00 -14.46 7.75
C GLN A 137 -21.95 -15.10 6.83
N SER A 138 -20.93 -14.34 6.41
CA SER A 138 -19.87 -14.81 5.52
C SER A 138 -18.72 -15.45 6.29
N GLY A 139 -18.08 -16.46 5.70
CA GLY A 139 -16.93 -17.14 6.31
C GLY A 139 -15.68 -16.25 6.39
N ALA A 140 -14.75 -16.60 7.28
CA ALA A 140 -13.48 -15.87 7.50
C ALA A 140 -12.43 -16.10 6.40
N GLY A 141 -12.85 -16.45 5.17
CA GLY A 141 -11.93 -16.72 4.06
C GLY A 141 -11.16 -15.47 3.62
N PRO A 142 -10.06 -15.63 2.86
CA PRO A 142 -9.15 -14.54 2.49
C PRO A 142 -9.73 -13.49 1.52
N GLY A 143 -11.02 -13.58 1.19
CA GLY A 143 -11.70 -12.72 0.22
C GLY A 143 -11.24 -12.97 -1.22
N VAL A 144 -12.07 -12.58 -2.20
CA VAL A 144 -11.78 -12.79 -3.63
C VAL A 144 -10.54 -12.02 -4.09
N ALA A 145 -10.20 -10.88 -3.48
CA ALA A 145 -9.03 -10.09 -3.84
C ALA A 145 -7.69 -10.84 -3.65
N THR A 146 -7.52 -11.54 -2.52
CA THR A 146 -6.32 -12.33 -2.23
C THR A 146 -6.20 -13.52 -3.17
N VAL A 147 -7.35 -14.16 -3.46
CA VAL A 147 -7.41 -15.29 -4.39
C VAL A 147 -7.08 -14.83 -5.82
N ARG A 148 -7.63 -13.69 -6.25
CA ARG A 148 -7.33 -13.11 -7.57
C ARG A 148 -5.84 -12.80 -7.71
N GLU A 149 -5.23 -12.09 -6.75
CA GLU A 149 -3.79 -11.80 -6.81
C GLU A 149 -2.98 -13.10 -6.91
N SER A 150 -3.37 -14.14 -6.17
CA SER A 150 -2.69 -15.44 -6.23
C SER A 150 -2.80 -16.11 -7.60
N ILE A 151 -3.96 -16.01 -8.26
CA ILE A 151 -4.18 -16.54 -9.61
C ILE A 151 -3.40 -15.72 -10.65
N GLU A 152 -3.45 -14.39 -10.57
CA GLU A 152 -2.71 -13.49 -11.45
C GLU A 152 -1.21 -13.76 -11.39
N LEU A 153 -0.68 -14.05 -10.21
CA LEU A 153 0.72 -14.41 -10.01
C LEU A 153 1.06 -15.82 -10.54
N GLY A 154 0.16 -16.78 -10.41
CA GLY A 154 0.35 -18.15 -10.91
C GLY A 154 0.35 -18.25 -12.44
N ASP A 155 -0.26 -17.30 -13.14
CA ASP A 155 -0.32 -17.26 -14.62
C ASP A 155 0.86 -16.49 -15.25
N THR A 156 1.83 -16.03 -14.43
CA THR A 156 2.99 -15.23 -14.87
C THR A 156 3.99 -16.03 -15.72
N ASP A 157 3.84 -17.35 -15.82
CA ASP A 157 4.66 -18.28 -16.62
C ASP A 157 4.67 -17.97 -18.14
N ALA A 158 3.90 -16.99 -18.62
CA ALA A 158 3.73 -16.69 -20.05
C ALA A 158 4.47 -15.45 -20.59
N ARG A 159 5.24 -14.70 -19.79
CA ARG A 159 5.92 -13.47 -20.25
C ARG A 159 7.45 -13.55 -20.10
N ASP A 160 8.15 -13.73 -21.21
CA ASP A 160 9.63 -13.73 -21.23
C ASP A 160 10.21 -12.38 -20.72
N ASP A 161 9.54 -11.25 -20.96
CA ASP A 161 10.01 -9.91 -20.55
C ASP A 161 9.16 -9.30 -19.43
N ALA A 162 9.65 -9.25 -18.19
CA ALA A 162 8.96 -8.53 -17.13
C ALA A 162 9.06 -7.02 -17.28
N ARG A 163 7.94 -6.35 -17.01
CA ARG A 163 7.80 -4.90 -16.88
C ARG A 163 8.04 -4.51 -15.43
N LEU A 164 9.29 -4.23 -15.10
CA LEU A 164 9.65 -3.71 -13.78
C LEU A 164 9.61 -2.18 -13.77
N VAL A 165 8.93 -1.59 -12.80
CA VAL A 165 9.04 -0.15 -12.53
C VAL A 165 9.83 0.05 -11.25
N VAL A 166 10.88 0.87 -11.33
CA VAL A 166 11.70 1.24 -10.19
C VAL A 166 11.45 2.70 -9.83
N GLY A 167 10.78 2.91 -8.71
CA GLY A 167 10.53 4.23 -8.16
C GLY A 167 11.64 4.67 -7.23
N TYR A 168 11.77 5.98 -7.00
CA TYR A 168 12.57 6.45 -5.88
C TYR A 168 11.99 7.69 -5.21
N PHE A 169 12.34 7.86 -3.94
CA PHE A 169 12.04 9.02 -3.13
C PHE A 169 13.34 9.65 -2.62
N THR A 170 13.26 10.46 -1.57
CA THR A 170 14.38 11.22 -0.99
C THR A 170 15.63 10.36 -0.80
N GLY A 171 16.72 10.73 -1.47
CA GLY A 171 18.02 10.04 -1.40
C GLY A 171 18.13 8.70 -2.15
N GLY A 172 17.03 8.16 -2.69
CA GLY A 172 16.98 6.81 -3.29
C GLY A 172 17.50 6.71 -4.74
N ALA A 173 17.77 7.83 -5.41
CA ALA A 173 18.07 7.87 -6.85
C ALA A 173 19.28 6.99 -7.25
N SER A 174 20.37 7.02 -6.47
CA SER A 174 21.58 6.24 -6.75
C SER A 174 21.30 4.74 -6.76
N LEU A 175 20.54 4.24 -5.78
CA LEU A 175 20.15 2.84 -5.68
C LEU A 175 19.17 2.46 -6.79
N ALA A 176 18.14 3.27 -7.03
CA ALA A 176 17.15 3.00 -8.07
C ALA A 176 17.79 2.92 -9.47
N HIS A 177 18.70 3.84 -9.81
CA HIS A 177 19.41 3.78 -11.09
C HIS A 177 20.35 2.58 -11.20
N ALA A 178 20.97 2.15 -10.10
CA ALA A 178 21.77 0.93 -10.07
C ALA A 178 20.89 -0.33 -10.31
N VAL A 179 19.74 -0.41 -9.65
CA VAL A 179 18.74 -1.49 -9.85
C VAL A 179 18.25 -1.48 -11.30
N VAL A 180 17.83 -0.33 -11.85
CA VAL A 180 17.35 -0.24 -13.25
C VAL A 180 18.42 -0.68 -14.24
N ARG A 181 19.66 -0.22 -14.07
CA ARG A 181 20.77 -0.58 -14.97
C ARG A 181 21.00 -2.09 -14.99
N ARG A 182 20.88 -2.74 -13.83
CA ARG A 182 21.08 -4.17 -13.68
C ARG A 182 19.87 -4.97 -14.18
N ALA A 183 18.67 -4.63 -13.74
CA ALA A 183 17.44 -5.29 -14.14
C ALA A 183 17.21 -5.22 -15.66
N LYS A 184 17.61 -4.13 -16.34
CA LYS A 184 17.56 -4.02 -17.81
C LYS A 184 18.37 -5.09 -18.56
N GLN A 185 19.30 -5.78 -17.92
CA GLN A 185 20.07 -6.87 -18.54
C GLN A 185 19.22 -8.13 -18.74
N SER A 186 18.31 -8.41 -17.81
CA SER A 186 17.40 -9.57 -17.83
C SER A 186 15.97 -9.19 -18.25
N HIS A 187 15.55 -7.95 -17.97
CA HIS A 187 14.19 -7.44 -18.15
C HIS A 187 14.23 -6.12 -18.93
N PRO A 188 14.24 -6.16 -20.28
CA PRO A 188 14.41 -4.97 -21.13
C PRO A 188 13.35 -3.89 -20.92
N LEU A 189 12.16 -4.27 -20.45
CA LEU A 189 11.04 -3.38 -20.17
C LEU A 189 11.12 -2.70 -18.78
N THR A 190 12.29 -2.68 -18.15
CA THR A 190 12.49 -1.96 -16.88
C THR A 190 12.56 -0.44 -17.08
N THR A 191 11.81 0.33 -16.29
CA THR A 191 11.86 1.80 -16.30
C THR A 191 11.98 2.39 -14.90
N ALA A 192 12.51 3.61 -14.81
CA ALA A 192 12.58 4.37 -13.56
C ALA A 192 11.51 5.48 -13.55
N VAL A 193 10.96 5.80 -12.37
CA VAL A 193 10.04 6.93 -12.20
C VAL A 193 10.48 7.77 -11.00
N ASP A 194 10.51 9.09 -11.21
CA ASP A 194 10.84 10.10 -10.22
C ASP A 194 9.66 11.08 -10.10
N SER A 195 8.84 10.87 -9.09
CA SER A 195 7.67 11.70 -8.83
C SER A 195 7.15 11.50 -7.41
N ASP A 196 6.01 12.10 -7.06
CA ASP A 196 5.34 11.73 -5.82
C ASP A 196 4.77 10.31 -5.88
N ALA A 197 4.43 9.77 -4.71
CA ALA A 197 3.98 8.39 -4.56
C ALA A 197 2.73 8.05 -5.43
N SER A 198 1.81 9.00 -5.61
CA SER A 198 0.57 8.78 -6.37
C SER A 198 0.84 8.77 -7.87
N GLU A 199 1.70 9.68 -8.34
CA GLU A 199 2.13 9.69 -9.75
C GLU A 199 2.97 8.46 -10.10
N GLN A 200 3.87 8.02 -9.21
CA GLN A 200 4.62 6.78 -9.40
C GLN A 200 3.70 5.57 -9.52
N ALA A 201 2.68 5.46 -8.67
CA ALA A 201 1.68 4.39 -8.76
C ALA A 201 0.90 4.46 -10.08
N ARG A 202 0.45 5.66 -10.49
CA ARG A 202 -0.29 5.86 -11.74
C ARG A 202 0.54 5.51 -12.98
N ALA A 203 1.80 5.92 -13.00
CA ALA A 203 2.73 5.58 -14.07
C ALA A 203 2.93 4.06 -14.15
N SER A 204 3.13 3.40 -13.01
CA SER A 204 3.29 1.94 -12.92
C SER A 204 2.05 1.18 -13.41
N ASN A 205 0.86 1.64 -13.01
CA ASN A 205 -0.42 1.09 -13.45
C ASN A 205 -0.63 1.25 -14.95
N SER A 206 -0.33 2.45 -15.49
CA SER A 206 -0.48 2.75 -16.92
C SER A 206 0.50 1.95 -17.78
N PHE A 207 1.71 1.69 -17.25
CA PHE A 207 2.70 0.84 -17.89
C PHE A 207 2.33 -0.66 -17.83
N SER A 208 1.32 -1.02 -17.02
CA SER A 208 0.96 -2.40 -16.70
C SER A 208 2.19 -3.17 -16.19
N ALA A 209 2.90 -2.57 -15.23
CA ALA A 209 4.08 -3.18 -14.63
C ALA A 209 3.69 -4.51 -13.95
N ASP A 210 4.57 -5.50 -14.03
CA ASP A 210 4.38 -6.78 -13.33
C ASP A 210 4.82 -6.66 -11.86
N ALA A 211 5.72 -5.73 -11.55
CA ALA A 211 6.07 -5.35 -10.18
C ALA A 211 6.57 -3.91 -10.09
N TYR A 212 6.46 -3.34 -8.88
CA TYR A 212 7.03 -2.05 -8.52
C TYR A 212 8.05 -2.20 -7.37
N ILE A 213 9.22 -1.59 -7.52
CA ILE A 213 10.26 -1.51 -6.47
C ILE A 213 10.61 -0.04 -6.23
N GLY A 214 10.18 0.50 -5.10
CA GLY A 214 10.57 1.83 -4.63
C GLY A 214 11.89 1.81 -3.88
N CYS A 215 12.71 2.83 -4.02
CA CYS A 215 13.94 3.03 -3.25
C CYS A 215 13.90 4.38 -2.52
N GLU A 216 14.15 4.37 -1.23
CA GLU A 216 14.30 5.59 -0.44
C GLU A 216 15.45 5.44 0.56
N VAL A 217 15.89 6.57 1.11
CA VAL A 217 16.90 6.57 2.17
C VAL A 217 16.27 7.00 3.48
N SER A 218 16.51 6.19 4.53
CA SER A 218 16.14 6.49 5.91
C SER A 218 17.36 6.94 6.71
N SER A 219 17.11 7.71 7.78
CA SER A 219 18.10 8.03 8.81
C SER A 219 18.36 6.87 9.78
N ASP A 220 17.54 5.82 9.74
CA ASP A 220 17.68 4.66 10.63
C ASP A 220 18.91 3.81 10.26
N ASN A 221 19.51 3.16 11.26
CA ASN A 221 20.67 2.28 11.08
C ASN A 221 20.31 0.89 10.50
N GLY A 222 19.34 0.82 9.60
CA GLY A 222 18.87 -0.44 9.03
C GLY A 222 18.11 -0.28 7.72
N CYS A 223 17.71 -1.43 7.19
CA CYS A 223 16.92 -1.56 5.98
C CYS A 223 15.53 -2.10 6.35
N ILE A 224 14.49 -1.41 5.89
CA ILE A 224 13.12 -1.86 6.04
C ILE A 224 12.53 -2.03 4.65
N ILE A 225 12.05 -3.23 4.34
CA ILE A 225 11.38 -3.51 3.08
C ILE A 225 9.87 -3.51 3.35
N TYR A 226 9.23 -2.45 2.90
CA TYR A 226 7.80 -2.26 3.07
C TYR A 226 7.03 -2.97 1.97
N PHE A 227 5.89 -3.55 2.34
CA PHE A 227 4.90 -4.09 1.41
C PHE A 227 3.50 -3.63 1.82
N TYR A 228 2.52 -3.79 0.93
CA TYR A 228 1.16 -3.35 1.24
C TYR A 228 0.45 -4.32 2.19
N GLU A 229 0.04 -3.79 3.33
CA GLU A 229 -0.76 -4.49 4.32
C GLU A 229 -1.73 -3.53 5.01
N VAL A 230 -2.95 -4.01 5.20
CA VAL A 230 -3.98 -3.43 6.06
C VAL A 230 -4.59 -4.58 6.87
N PRO A 231 -5.28 -4.31 7.99
CA PRO A 231 -5.80 -5.38 8.86
C PRO A 231 -6.69 -6.42 8.16
N THR A 232 -7.28 -6.07 7.03
CA THR A 232 -8.20 -6.91 6.28
C THR A 232 -7.63 -7.46 4.96
N PHE A 233 -6.41 -7.07 4.57
CA PHE A 233 -5.80 -7.46 3.31
C PHE A 233 -4.27 -7.36 3.36
N VAL A 234 -3.61 -8.40 2.84
CA VAL A 234 -2.14 -8.45 2.66
C VAL A 234 -1.88 -8.72 1.19
N SER A 235 -1.01 -7.93 0.56
CA SER A 235 -0.53 -8.28 -0.79
C SER A 235 0.42 -9.47 -0.70
N VAL A 236 -0.01 -10.63 -1.20
CA VAL A 236 0.78 -11.87 -1.13
C VAL A 236 2.06 -11.73 -1.96
N GLY A 237 1.93 -11.20 -3.18
CA GLY A 237 3.08 -10.97 -4.06
C GLY A 237 4.05 -9.96 -3.47
N GLY A 238 3.54 -8.85 -2.94
CA GLY A 238 4.36 -7.81 -2.30
C GLY A 238 5.10 -8.33 -1.07
N ARG A 239 4.42 -9.09 -0.20
CA ARG A 239 5.03 -9.69 0.99
C ARG A 239 6.14 -10.67 0.63
N ASN A 240 5.89 -11.57 -0.32
CA ASN A 240 6.87 -12.56 -0.75
C ASN A 240 8.09 -11.90 -1.42
N LEU A 241 7.87 -10.87 -2.25
CA LEU A 241 8.96 -10.07 -2.83
C LEU A 241 9.77 -9.36 -1.73
N ALA A 242 9.11 -8.76 -0.75
CA ALA A 242 9.77 -8.08 0.36
C ALA A 242 10.64 -9.03 1.19
N LEU A 243 10.14 -10.23 1.51
CA LEU A 243 10.90 -11.26 2.23
C LEU A 243 12.13 -11.70 1.44
N ARG A 244 12.01 -11.90 0.12
CA ARG A 244 13.13 -12.28 -0.76
C ARG A 244 14.20 -11.20 -0.83
N ILE A 245 13.80 -9.95 -0.98
CA ILE A 245 14.73 -8.82 -0.95
C ILE A 245 15.43 -8.77 0.42
N ALA A 246 14.68 -8.90 1.51
CA ALA A 246 15.26 -8.85 2.86
C ALA A 246 16.28 -9.98 3.11
N ALA A 247 15.98 -11.20 2.67
CA ALA A 247 16.89 -12.33 2.76
C ALA A 247 18.14 -12.15 1.89
N ALA A 248 17.97 -11.64 0.66
CA ALA A 248 19.07 -11.40 -0.27
C ALA A 248 20.03 -10.31 0.23
N ILE A 249 19.50 -9.25 0.86
CA ILE A 249 20.31 -8.19 1.48
C ILE A 249 21.03 -8.74 2.71
N SER A 250 20.32 -9.40 3.62
CA SER A 250 20.91 -9.99 4.84
C SER A 250 22.08 -10.93 4.53
N SER A 251 21.98 -11.70 3.44
CA SER A 251 23.04 -12.61 3.01
C SER A 251 24.26 -11.91 2.41
N ARG A 252 24.10 -10.74 1.77
CA ARG A 252 25.16 -10.04 1.02
C ARG A 252 25.78 -8.90 1.81
N VAL A 253 25.02 -8.29 2.72
CA VAL A 253 25.43 -7.14 3.54
C VAL A 253 25.02 -7.42 5.00
N PRO A 254 25.73 -8.33 5.69
CA PRO A 254 25.37 -8.75 7.05
C PRO A 254 25.51 -7.64 8.10
N GLU A 255 26.16 -6.53 7.74
CA GLU A 255 26.30 -5.33 8.58
C GLU A 255 24.99 -4.53 8.71
N LEU A 256 24.06 -4.70 7.76
CA LEU A 256 22.78 -4.03 7.76
C LEU A 256 21.73 -4.90 8.46
N SER A 257 21.07 -4.34 9.47
CA SER A 257 19.87 -4.96 10.01
C SER A 257 18.74 -4.84 8.99
N VAL A 258 18.11 -5.95 8.60
CA VAL A 258 17.04 -5.94 7.60
C VAL A 258 15.77 -6.52 8.20
N ARG A 259 14.64 -5.83 8.02
CA ARG A 259 13.31 -6.31 8.40
C ARG A 259 12.29 -6.01 7.32
N THR A 260 11.17 -6.73 7.34
CA THR A 260 10.00 -6.42 6.51
C THR A 260 8.90 -5.85 7.38
N LEU A 261 8.10 -4.93 6.83
CA LEU A 261 6.96 -4.36 7.53
C LEU A 261 5.81 -4.07 6.56
N GLY A 262 4.61 -4.52 6.92
CA GLY A 262 3.40 -4.19 6.19
C GLY A 262 2.88 -2.81 6.57
N ILE A 263 2.71 -1.92 5.58
CA ILE A 263 2.23 -0.55 5.80
C ILE A 263 1.26 -0.09 4.70
N ARG A 264 0.56 1.01 4.96
CA ARG A 264 -0.37 1.66 4.01
C ARG A 264 0.25 2.85 3.26
N HIS A 265 1.50 2.72 2.83
CA HIS A 265 2.16 3.79 2.06
C HIS A 265 1.42 4.09 0.73
N PRO A 266 1.24 5.36 0.32
CA PRO A 266 0.44 5.72 -0.86
C PRO A 266 0.83 4.96 -2.15
N VAL A 267 2.13 4.83 -2.46
CA VAL A 267 2.58 4.08 -3.66
C VAL A 267 2.23 2.59 -3.60
N LEU A 268 2.31 1.97 -2.42
CA LEU A 268 2.00 0.55 -2.23
C LEU A 268 0.50 0.29 -2.28
N ARG A 269 -0.28 1.28 -1.83
CA ARG A 269 -1.74 1.30 -1.82
C ARG A 269 -2.33 1.48 -3.21
N GLU A 270 -1.79 2.42 -4.00
CA GLU A 270 -2.38 2.85 -5.28
C GLU A 270 -1.89 2.04 -6.49
N THR A 271 -0.83 1.23 -6.33
CA THR A 271 -0.37 0.29 -7.36
C THR A 271 -1.34 -0.88 -7.52
N ARG A 272 -1.42 -1.47 -8.72
CA ARG A 272 -2.25 -2.67 -8.99
C ARG A 272 -1.45 -3.96 -8.98
N MET A 273 -0.15 -3.86 -9.20
CA MET A 273 0.79 -4.97 -9.14
C MET A 273 1.42 -5.10 -7.75
N PRO A 274 2.06 -6.24 -7.45
CA PRO A 274 2.93 -6.38 -6.30
C PRO A 274 3.95 -5.23 -6.23
N ALA A 275 3.98 -4.58 -5.07
CA ALA A 275 4.79 -3.39 -4.86
C ALA A 275 5.53 -3.51 -3.54
N VAL A 276 6.80 -3.09 -3.56
CA VAL A 276 7.64 -2.98 -2.37
C VAL A 276 8.32 -1.61 -2.33
N LEU A 277 8.59 -1.11 -1.13
CA LEU A 277 9.37 0.11 -0.91
C LEU A 277 10.56 -0.23 -0.02
N CYS A 278 11.75 -0.14 -0.58
CA CYS A 278 13.01 -0.41 0.08
C CYS A 278 13.52 0.88 0.74
N SER A 279 13.35 0.96 2.05
CA SER A 279 13.88 2.05 2.89
C SER A 279 15.23 1.66 3.44
N MET A 280 16.29 2.32 2.99
CA MET A 280 17.67 1.94 3.29
C MET A 280 18.34 3.04 4.10
N GLY A 281 19.01 2.73 5.21
CA GLY A 281 19.77 3.75 5.94
C GLY A 281 21.13 3.28 6.45
N PRO A 282 22.02 4.21 6.85
CA PRO A 282 22.07 5.63 6.47
C PRO A 282 22.68 5.85 5.07
N VAL A 283 22.55 7.07 4.51
CA VAL A 283 23.05 7.46 3.17
C VAL A 283 24.49 7.00 2.89
N ASP A 284 25.39 7.14 3.87
CA ASP A 284 26.80 6.79 3.72
C ASP A 284 26.98 5.28 3.50
N MET A 285 26.25 4.46 4.26
CA MET A 285 26.27 3.00 4.11
C MET A 285 25.65 2.58 2.79
N VAL A 286 24.53 3.21 2.40
CA VAL A 286 23.87 2.92 1.11
C VAL A 286 24.81 3.23 -0.05
N SER A 287 25.53 4.35 0.01
CA SER A 287 26.48 4.75 -1.04
C SER A 287 27.63 3.75 -1.18
N LEU A 288 28.14 3.22 -0.06
CA LEU A 288 29.21 2.21 -0.05
C LEU A 288 28.73 0.83 -0.51
N THR A 289 27.46 0.49 -0.27
CA THR A 289 26.89 -0.84 -0.53
C THR A 289 25.95 -0.90 -1.73
N THR A 290 25.79 0.19 -2.49
CA THR A 290 24.85 0.30 -3.62
C THR A 290 24.99 -0.84 -4.64
N SER A 291 26.23 -1.25 -4.93
CA SER A 291 26.49 -2.37 -5.86
C SER A 291 25.91 -3.69 -5.32
N SER A 292 26.18 -4.02 -4.05
CA SER A 292 25.68 -5.23 -3.38
C SER A 292 24.16 -5.18 -3.18
N LEU A 293 23.59 -4.02 -2.86
CA LEU A 293 22.16 -3.83 -2.68
C LEU A 293 21.40 -3.97 -4.01
N SER A 294 21.87 -3.33 -5.08
CA SER A 294 21.24 -3.45 -6.40
C SER A 294 21.28 -4.87 -6.95
N LEU A 295 22.39 -5.60 -6.70
CA LEU A 295 22.50 -7.03 -6.96
C LEU A 295 21.48 -7.82 -6.15
N ALA A 296 21.41 -7.62 -4.83
CA ALA A 296 20.47 -8.31 -3.96
C ALA A 296 19.01 -8.13 -4.40
N ILE A 297 18.61 -6.89 -4.71
CA ILE A 297 17.25 -6.55 -5.14
C ILE A 297 16.92 -7.20 -6.48
N THR A 298 17.84 -7.16 -7.45
CA THR A 298 17.58 -7.73 -8.79
C THR A 298 17.51 -9.25 -8.73
N ASP A 299 18.45 -9.90 -8.04
CA ASP A 299 18.46 -11.37 -7.89
C ASP A 299 17.21 -11.86 -7.12
N ALA A 300 16.76 -11.10 -6.11
CA ALA A 300 15.54 -11.40 -5.37
C ALA A 300 14.29 -11.25 -6.24
N PHE A 301 14.25 -10.24 -7.11
CA PHE A 301 13.17 -10.06 -8.08
C PHE A 301 13.13 -11.20 -9.10
N ASP A 302 14.28 -11.61 -9.64
CA ASP A 302 14.39 -12.75 -10.56
C ASP A 302 13.87 -14.03 -9.90
N ALA A 303 14.32 -14.33 -8.69
CA ALA A 303 13.86 -15.49 -7.93
C ALA A 303 12.38 -15.40 -7.51
N TRP A 304 11.85 -14.20 -7.32
CA TRP A 304 10.43 -13.98 -7.05
C TRP A 304 9.60 -14.25 -8.31
N ARG A 305 10.06 -13.89 -9.50
CA ARG A 305 9.36 -14.18 -10.75
C ARG A 305 9.21 -15.66 -11.03
N GLU A 306 10.22 -16.46 -10.69
CA GLU A 306 10.18 -17.92 -10.87
C GLU A 306 9.13 -18.61 -9.99
N ASP A 307 8.86 -18.05 -8.80
CA ASP A 307 7.87 -18.61 -7.87
C ASP A 307 7.32 -17.50 -6.94
N PRO A 308 6.37 -16.68 -7.44
CA PRO A 308 5.89 -15.50 -6.70
C PRO A 308 5.07 -15.87 -5.45
N LEU A 309 4.48 -17.07 -5.44
CA LEU A 309 3.60 -17.54 -4.38
C LEU A 309 4.35 -18.24 -3.23
N ARG A 310 5.57 -18.72 -3.49
CA ARG A 310 6.36 -19.39 -2.46
C ARG A 310 6.89 -18.43 -1.40
N GLU A 311 6.48 -18.72 -0.17
CA GLU A 311 7.06 -18.14 1.04
C GLU A 311 8.47 -18.69 1.28
N ILE A 312 9.35 -17.85 1.82
CA ILE A 312 10.73 -18.18 2.22
C ILE A 312 10.99 -17.83 3.68
#